data_AF-A0A946J1W9-F1
#
_entry.id   AF-A0A946J1W9-F1
#
_cell.length_a   1.000
_cell.length_b   1.000
_cell.length_c   1.000
_cell.angle_alpha   90.00
_cell.angle_beta   90.00
_cell.angle_gamma   90.00
#
_symmetry.space_group_name_H-M   'P 1'
#
loop_
_entity.id
_entity.type
_entity.pdbx_description
1 polymer ?
#
loop_
_entity_poly.entity_id
_entity_poly.type
_entity_poly.pdbx_seq_one_letter_code
_entity_poly.pdbx_strand_id
1 'polypeptide(L)'
;YGVTVNDLVRWNQIVPADPLSIGKELVILNENKNKTELAKIISTGIDITKKIVYTVKTGDNLSLIAHKYKVKVSEIRAWNDLNEGYILQPGDKLTITIDVVNSNLS
;
A
#
# COMPACT_ATOMS: atom_id res chain seq x y z
N TYR A 1 0.73 -8.20 22.34
CA TYR A 1 0.25 -7.98 20.97
C TYR A 1 1.26 -8.33 19.88
N GLY A 2 2.57 -8.35 20.14
CA GLY A 2 3.55 -8.82 19.13
C GLY A 2 3.74 -7.88 17.95
N VAL A 3 3.37 -6.61 18.11
CA VAL A 3 3.43 -5.57 17.07
C VAL A 3 4.36 -4.44 17.52
N THR A 4 5.04 -3.77 16.60
CA THR A 4 5.96 -2.67 16.92
C THR A 4 5.25 -1.30 16.88
N VAL A 5 5.87 -0.28 17.50
CA VAL A 5 5.40 1.11 17.41
C VAL A 5 5.35 1.58 15.96
N ASN A 6 6.31 1.15 15.14
CA ASN A 6 6.37 1.49 13.73
C ASN A 6 5.19 0.88 12.95
N ASP A 7 4.75 -0.31 13.33
CA ASP A 7 3.57 -0.95 12.76
C ASP A 7 2.30 -0.16 13.13
N LEU A 8 2.19 0.25 14.39
CA LEU A 8 1.08 1.08 14.88
C LEU A 8 1.01 2.44 14.15
N VAL A 9 2.17 3.07 13.97
CA VAL A 9 2.37 4.30 13.19
C VAL A 9 1.89 4.12 11.76
N ARG A 10 2.28 3.02 11.11
CA ARG A 10 1.87 2.70 9.72
C ARG A 10 0.36 2.47 9.62
N TRP A 11 -0.21 1.64 10.49
CA TRP A 11 -1.62 1.23 10.42
C TRP A 11 -2.59 2.37 10.70
N ASN A 12 -2.20 3.30 11.57
CA ASN A 12 -3.04 4.41 11.99
C ASN A 12 -2.61 5.75 11.36
N GLN A 13 -1.66 5.71 10.43
CA GLN A 13 -1.04 6.89 9.82
C GLN A 13 -0.62 7.95 10.86
N ILE A 14 -0.16 7.49 12.04
CA ILE A 14 0.26 8.38 13.12
C ILE A 14 1.66 8.90 12.77
N VAL A 15 1.90 10.18 12.99
CA VAL A 15 3.27 10.72 12.97
C VAL A 15 3.92 10.35 14.31
N PRO A 16 5.07 9.66 14.34
CA PRO A 16 5.69 9.23 15.60
C PRO A 16 6.01 10.38 16.56
N ALA A 17 6.16 11.59 16.02
CA ALA A 17 6.44 12.81 16.76
C ALA A 17 5.19 13.47 17.37
N ASP A 18 3.98 13.08 16.94
CA ASP A 18 2.74 13.69 17.40
C ASP A 18 2.18 12.92 18.62
N PRO A 19 1.83 13.62 19.71
CA PRO A 19 1.21 12.98 20.87
C PRO A 19 -0.18 12.46 20.51
N LEU A 20 -0.48 11.23 20.96
CA LEU A 20 -1.78 10.62 20.77
C LEU A 20 -2.85 11.34 21.61
N SER A 21 -3.99 11.65 20.98
CA SER A 21 -5.13 12.22 21.69
C SER A 21 -5.87 11.15 22.50
N ILE A 22 -6.21 11.49 23.75
CA ILE A 22 -7.02 10.62 24.62
C ILE A 22 -8.37 10.36 23.94
N GLY A 23 -8.80 9.10 23.91
CA GLY A 23 -10.04 8.67 23.24
C GLY A 23 -9.89 8.28 21.77
N LYS A 24 -8.68 8.40 21.18
CA LYS A 24 -8.41 7.92 19.83
C LYS A 24 -8.34 6.39 19.80
N GLU A 25 -9.22 5.76 19.00
CA GLU A 25 -9.16 4.33 18.73
C GLU A 25 -7.99 3.99 17.81
N LEU A 26 -7.27 2.90 18.13
CA LEU A 26 -6.11 2.45 17.37
C LEU A 26 -6.40 1.12 16.70
N VAL A 27 -6.17 1.09 15.40
CA VAL A 27 -6.12 -0.13 14.59
C VAL A 27 -4.84 -0.89 14.94
N ILE A 28 -5.01 -2.11 15.45
CA ILE A 28 -3.92 -3.06 15.67
C ILE A 28 -4.14 -4.22 14.71
N LEU A 29 -3.24 -4.41 13.76
CA LEU A 29 -3.34 -5.51 12.80
C LEU A 29 -2.48 -6.66 13.30
N ASN A 30 -3.12 -7.76 13.65
CA ASN A 30 -2.40 -9.01 13.85
C ASN A 30 -2.13 -9.61 12.46
N GLU A 31 -0.85 -9.87 12.12
CA GLU A 31 -0.45 -10.45 10.83
C GLU A 31 -1.08 -11.83 10.54
N ASN A 32 -1.81 -12.37 11.51
CA ASN A 32 -2.78 -13.45 11.35
C ASN A 32 -4.02 -12.99 10.55
N LYS A 33 -3.83 -12.68 9.26
CA LYS A 33 -4.83 -12.44 8.18
C LYS A 33 -6.33 -12.43 8.57
N ASN A 34 -6.78 -11.49 9.38
CA ASN A 34 -8.21 -11.28 9.63
C ASN A 34 -8.79 -10.29 8.61
N LYS A 35 -9.09 -10.79 7.40
CA LYS A 35 -9.77 -10.07 6.30
C LYS A 35 -11.03 -9.31 6.74
N THR A 36 -11.68 -9.77 7.82
CA THR A 36 -12.90 -9.19 8.40
C THR A 36 -12.66 -7.88 9.15
N GLU A 37 -11.52 -7.71 9.82
CA GLU A 37 -11.19 -6.45 10.52
C GLU A 37 -10.78 -5.36 9.53
N LEU A 38 -10.09 -5.73 8.44
CA LEU A 38 -9.75 -4.83 7.33
C LEU A 38 -11.02 -4.22 6.70
N ALA A 39 -12.03 -5.05 6.45
CA ALA A 39 -13.30 -4.59 5.89
C ALA A 39 -14.02 -3.60 6.81
N LYS A 40 -13.91 -3.77 8.14
CA LYS A 40 -14.52 -2.88 9.13
C LYS A 40 -13.83 -1.51 9.17
N ILE A 41 -12.51 -1.47 9.05
CA ILE A 41 -11.71 -0.23 8.98
C ILE A 41 -12.00 0.57 7.70
N ILE A 42 -12.18 -0.11 6.56
CA ILE A 42 -12.57 0.56 5.31
C ILE A 42 -13.98 1.14 5.44
N SER A 43 -14.89 0.44 6.14
CA SER A 43 -16.27 0.91 6.37
C SER A 43 -16.39 2.15 7.28
N THR A 44 -15.37 2.44 8.10
CA THR A 44 -15.31 3.66 8.91
C THR A 44 -14.76 4.87 8.16
N GLY A 45 -14.51 4.75 6.84
CA GLY A 45 -14.05 5.84 5.99
C GLY A 45 -12.55 6.12 6.07
N ILE A 46 -11.77 5.22 6.68
CA ILE A 46 -10.31 5.33 6.71
C ILE A 46 -9.78 4.92 5.33
N ASP A 47 -9.17 5.86 4.61
CA ASP A 47 -8.46 5.56 3.37
C ASP A 47 -7.15 4.83 3.71
N ILE A 48 -7.20 3.50 3.58
CA ILE A 48 -6.05 2.62 3.78
C ILE A 48 -5.22 2.46 2.49
N THR A 49 -5.54 3.17 1.42
CA THR A 49 -4.80 3.10 0.16
C THR A 49 -3.83 4.26 0.03
N LYS A 50 -2.64 3.98 -0.50
CA LYS A 50 -1.62 4.98 -0.79
C LYS A 50 -1.26 4.92 -2.26
N LYS A 51 -1.36 6.06 -2.95
CA LYS A 51 -0.90 6.23 -4.33
C LYS A 51 0.57 6.62 -4.35
N ILE A 52 1.36 5.93 -5.16
CA ILE A 52 2.78 6.17 -5.39
C ILE A 52 2.99 6.35 -6.89
N VAL A 53 3.79 7.34 -7.27
CA VAL A 53 4.27 7.47 -8.65
C VAL A 53 5.65 6.84 -8.74
N TYR A 54 5.77 5.78 -9.54
CA TYR A 54 7.02 5.09 -9.82
C TYR A 54 7.56 5.48 -11.19
N THR A 55 8.81 5.95 -11.25
CA THR A 55 9.51 6.17 -12.52
C THR A 55 10.27 4.91 -12.89
N VAL A 56 9.95 4.37 -14.06
CA VAL A 56 10.47 3.11 -14.60
C VAL A 56 11.94 3.26 -14.93
N LYS A 57 12.75 2.27 -14.55
CA LYS A 57 14.19 2.25 -14.77
C LYS A 57 14.56 1.24 -15.85
N THR A 58 15.77 1.39 -16.40
CA THR A 58 16.33 0.41 -17.34
C THR A 58 16.36 -0.98 -16.74
N GLY A 59 15.75 -1.94 -17.42
CA GLY A 59 15.63 -3.33 -16.98
C GLY A 59 14.36 -3.65 -16.17
N ASP A 60 13.55 -2.65 -15.83
CA ASP A 60 12.26 -2.89 -15.17
C ASP A 60 11.24 -3.49 -16.15
N ASN A 61 10.31 -4.26 -15.59
CA ASN A 61 9.08 -4.69 -16.26
C ASN A 61 7.91 -4.67 -15.27
N LEU A 62 6.68 -4.72 -15.79
CA LEU A 62 5.47 -4.66 -14.95
C LEU A 62 5.46 -5.75 -13.88
N SER A 63 5.95 -6.95 -14.16
CA SER A 63 5.97 -8.06 -13.21
C SER A 63 6.90 -7.80 -12.03
N LEU A 64 8.11 -7.27 -12.28
CA LEU A 64 9.06 -6.90 -11.23
C LEU A 64 8.52 -5.76 -10.36
N ILE A 65 7.93 -4.75 -10.99
CA ILE A 65 7.31 -3.61 -10.29
C ILE A 65 6.12 -4.10 -9.45
N ALA A 66 5.22 -4.91 -10.04
CA ALA A 66 4.09 -5.51 -9.35
C ALA A 66 4.53 -6.32 -8.12
N HIS A 67 5.54 -7.17 -8.28
CA HIS A 67 6.11 -7.95 -7.20
C HIS A 67 6.68 -7.07 -6.08
N LYS A 68 7.45 -6.02 -6.44
CA LYS A 68 8.03 -5.07 -5.48
C LYS A 68 6.97 -4.38 -4.62
N TYR A 69 5.85 -4.01 -5.23
CA TYR A 69 4.75 -3.31 -4.55
C TYR A 69 3.67 -4.26 -4.03
N LYS A 70 3.84 -5.58 -4.19
CA LYS A 70 2.87 -6.63 -3.80
C LYS A 70 1.47 -6.42 -4.39
N VAL A 71 1.42 -5.95 -5.63
CA VAL A 71 0.19 -5.75 -6.41
C VAL A 71 0.19 -6.68 -7.63
N LYS A 72 -0.92 -6.76 -8.36
CA LYS A 72 -1.01 -7.51 -9.61
C LYS A 72 -0.62 -6.63 -10.79
N VAL A 73 -0.04 -7.24 -11.81
CA VAL A 73 0.25 -6.57 -13.09
C VAL A 73 -1.02 -5.97 -13.71
N SER A 74 -2.15 -6.69 -13.65
CA SER A 74 -3.44 -6.22 -14.15
C SER A 74 -3.93 -4.96 -13.42
N GLU A 75 -3.64 -4.83 -12.13
CA GLU A 75 -4.00 -3.64 -11.35
C GLU A 75 -3.15 -2.44 -11.77
N ILE A 76 -1.84 -2.62 -11.94
CA ILE A 76 -0.96 -1.57 -12.48
C ILE A 76 -1.44 -1.13 -13.86
N ARG A 77 -1.80 -2.06 -14.74
CA ARG A 77 -2.33 -1.73 -16.07
C ARG A 77 -3.62 -0.92 -15.95
N ALA A 78 -4.55 -1.35 -15.11
CA ALA A 78 -5.83 -0.67 -14.91
C ALA A 78 -5.65 0.75 -14.35
N TRP A 79 -4.72 0.98 -13.41
CA TRP A 79 -4.49 2.33 -12.85
C TRP A 79 -3.83 3.30 -13.83
N ASN A 80 -3.20 2.79 -14.88
CA ASN A 80 -2.42 3.58 -15.83
C ASN A 80 -2.96 3.47 -17.26
N ASP A 81 -4.17 2.93 -17.43
CA ASP A 81 -4.83 2.71 -18.73
C ASP A 81 -3.92 2.01 -19.77
N LEU A 82 -3.09 1.07 -19.31
CA LEU A 82 -2.15 0.36 -20.18
C LEU A 82 -2.82 -0.85 -20.82
N ASN A 83 -2.73 -0.96 -22.15
CA ASN A 83 -3.16 -2.15 -22.87
C ASN A 83 -2.25 -3.35 -22.57
N GLU A 84 -2.70 -4.58 -22.86
CA GLU A 84 -1.93 -5.81 -22.57
C GLU A 84 -0.58 -5.89 -23.31
N GLY A 85 -0.52 -5.32 -24.51
CA GLY A 85 0.68 -5.25 -25.33
C GLY A 85 1.64 -4.11 -24.99
N TYR A 86 1.35 -3.30 -23.97
CA TYR A 86 2.18 -2.14 -23.66
C TYR A 86 3.59 -2.55 -23.26
N ILE A 87 4.57 -1.97 -23.94
CA ILE A 87 6.00 -2.17 -23.65
C ILE A 87 6.46 -0.99 -22.80
N LEU A 88 6.90 -1.29 -21.58
CA LEU A 88 7.48 -0.33 -20.65
C LEU A 88 8.80 0.25 -21.17
N GLN A 89 8.93 1.57 -21.04
CA GLN A 89 10.13 2.30 -21.38
C GLN A 89 10.74 2.97 -20.12
N PRO A 90 12.07 3.03 -20.03
CA PRO A 90 12.72 3.80 -18.97
C PRO A 90 12.26 5.26 -19.01
N GLY A 91 11.87 5.79 -17.86
CA GLY A 91 11.29 7.14 -17.72
C GLY A 91 9.77 7.17 -17.64
N ASP A 92 9.08 6.09 -18.00
CA ASP A 92 7.63 5.99 -17.84
C ASP A 92 7.23 6.19 -16.37
N LYS A 93 6.11 6.87 -16.15
CA LYS A 93 5.55 7.10 -14.81
C LYS A 93 4.34 6.21 -14.61
N LEU A 94 4.41 5.34 -13.62
CA LEU A 94 3.32 4.45 -13.23
C LEU A 94 2.74 4.89 -11.89
N THR A 95 1.43 5.06 -11.86
CA THR A 95 0.62 5.17 -10.64
C THR A 95 0.44 3.76 -10.07
N ILE A 96 0.90 3.56 -8.85
CA ILE A 96 0.77 2.32 -8.09
C ILE A 96 -0.06 2.61 -6.84
N THR A 97 -1.16 1.90 -6.65
CA THR A 97 -1.96 1.98 -5.43
C THR A 97 -1.61 0.80 -4.53
N ILE A 98 -1.16 1.05 -3.30
CA ILE A 98 -0.87 0.01 -2.32
C ILE A 98 -1.79 0.15 -1.11
N ASP A 99 -2.19 -0.97 -0.53
CA ASP A 99 -2.85 -0.95 0.77
C ASP A 99 -1.77 -0.79 1.84
N VAL A 100 -1.90 0.25 2.67
CA VAL A 100 -0.99 0.56 3.80
C VAL A 100 -0.93 -0.59 4.81
N VAL A 101 -1.96 -1.43 4.81
CA VAL A 101 -2.06 -2.64 5.63
C VAL A 101 -1.26 -3.82 5.05
N ASN A 102 -1.14 -3.92 3.73
CA ASN A 102 -0.42 -5.01 3.05
C ASN A 102 1.03 -4.61 2.67
N SER A 103 1.39 -3.33 2.79
CA SER A 103 2.70 -2.79 2.43
C SER A 103 3.75 -3.04 3.51
N ASN A 104 4.02 -4.30 3.81
CA ASN A 104 5.31 -4.72 4.38
C ASN A 104 6.39 -4.48 3.32
N LEU A 105 6.82 -3.22 3.15
CA LEU A 105 8.02 -2.87 2.40
C LEU A 105 9.18 -3.00 3.38
N SER A 106 9.82 -4.18 3.36
CA SER A 106 11.10 -4.45 4.04
C SER A 106 12.22 -3.62 3.43
#